data_AF-A0A365TR16-F1
#
_entry.id   AF-A0A365TR16-F1
#
_cell.length_a   1.000
_cell.length_b   1.000
_cell.length_c   1.000
_cell.angle_alpha   90.00
_cell.angle_beta   90.00
_cell.angle_gamma   90.00
#
_symmetry.space_group_name_H-M   'P 1'
#
loop_
_entity.id
_entity.type
_entity.pdbx_description
1 polymer ?
#
loop_
_entity_poly.entity_id
_entity_poly.type
_entity_poly.pdbx_seq_one_letter_code
_entity_poly.pdbx_strand_id
1 'polypeptide(L)'
;MRRPILNNSSAGQAVYEPFSGSGTTLIAAESTQRACHAMELDPAYVDVAVRRWEAFAGQSATLDADGRGLDEIAAERLESAA
;
A
#
# COMPACT_ATOMS: atom_id res chain seq x y z
N MET A 1 14.35 2.69 -0.92
CA MET A 1 14.10 1.29 -0.49
C MET A 1 14.45 0.19 -1.50
N ARG A 2 14.54 0.46 -2.81
CA ARG A 2 14.85 -0.60 -3.81
C ARG A 2 16.18 -1.34 -3.58
N ARG A 3 17.26 -0.61 -3.29
CA ARG A 3 18.62 -1.17 -3.11
C ARG A 3 18.70 -2.18 -1.94
N PRO A 4 18.24 -1.85 -0.72
CA PRO A 4 18.17 -2.83 0.37
C PRO A 4 17.34 -4.08 0.05
N ILE A 5 16.19 -3.94 -0.61
CA ILE A 5 15.31 -5.07 -0.96
C ILE A 5 16.05 -6.06 -1.89
N LEU A 6 16.71 -5.55 -2.94
CA LEU A 6 17.45 -6.40 -3.87
C LEU A 6 18.64 -7.13 -3.23
N ASN A 7 19.30 -6.49 -2.26
CA ASN A 7 20.48 -7.07 -1.62
C ASN A 7 20.14 -8.15 -0.58
N ASN A 8 18.93 -8.14 -0.02
CA ASN A 8 18.58 -8.96 1.14
C ASN A 8 17.34 -9.83 0.94
N SER A 9 16.79 -9.91 -0.28
CA SER A 9 15.66 -10.77 -0.60
C SER A 9 15.71 -11.24 -2.05
N SER A 10 15.03 -12.33 -2.35
CA SER A 10 14.73 -12.81 -3.70
C SER A 10 13.35 -12.34 -4.14
N ALA A 11 13.09 -12.34 -5.46
CA ALA A 11 11.74 -12.12 -5.97
C ALA A 11 10.75 -13.13 -5.35
N GLY A 12 9.53 -12.68 -5.07
CA GLY A 12 8.50 -13.45 -4.38
C GLY A 12 8.60 -13.47 -2.85
N GLN A 13 9.71 -13.00 -2.26
CA GLN A 13 9.82 -12.92 -0.79
C GLN A 13 9.07 -11.70 -0.23
N ALA A 14 8.68 -11.81 1.03
CA ALA A 14 7.99 -10.75 1.77
C ALA A 14 8.96 -9.66 2.27
N VAL A 15 8.48 -8.42 2.28
CA VAL A 15 9.10 -7.25 2.93
C VAL A 15 8.10 -6.75 3.97
N TYR A 16 8.52 -6.65 5.22
CA TYR A 16 7.70 -6.09 6.29
C TYR A 16 8.03 -4.60 6.50
N GLU A 17 7.01 -3.76 6.52
CA GLU A 17 7.11 -2.31 6.67
C GLU A 17 6.13 -1.80 7.74
N PRO A 18 6.54 -1.71 9.01
CA PRO A 18 5.64 -1.30 10.08
C PRO A 18 5.32 0.21 10.10
N PHE A 19 6.05 1.04 9.36
CA PHE A 19 5.90 2.51 9.37
C PHE A 19 5.89 3.03 7.93
N SER A 20 4.85 2.67 7.18
CA SER A 20 4.84 2.84 5.73
C SER A 20 4.81 4.30 5.28
N GLY A 21 4.27 5.20 6.11
CA GLY A 21 4.14 6.62 5.82
C GLY A 21 3.53 6.81 4.45
N SER A 22 4.28 7.42 3.55
CA SER A 22 3.82 7.70 2.19
C SER A 22 3.94 6.51 1.20
N GLY A 23 4.24 5.30 1.66
CA GLY A 23 4.24 4.08 0.84
C GLY A 23 5.50 3.86 -0.02
N THR A 24 6.65 4.45 0.34
CA THR A 24 7.89 4.29 -0.46
C THR A 24 8.36 2.84 -0.55
N THR A 25 8.20 2.05 0.52
CA THR A 25 8.57 0.63 0.54
C THR A 25 7.62 -0.22 -0.31
N LEU A 26 6.31 0.09 -0.33
CA LEU A 26 5.32 -0.56 -1.20
C LEU A 26 5.74 -0.50 -2.67
N ILE A 27 6.01 0.70 -3.18
CA ILE A 27 6.44 0.91 -4.57
C ILE A 27 7.77 0.20 -4.85
N ALA A 28 8.72 0.26 -3.92
CA ALA A 28 10.01 -0.40 -4.09
C ALA A 28 9.86 -1.93 -4.17
N ALA A 29 9.04 -2.52 -3.30
CA ALA A 29 8.74 -3.95 -3.31
C ALA A 29 8.01 -4.36 -4.59
N GLU A 30 6.99 -3.61 -5.01
CA GLU A 30 6.27 -3.80 -6.28
C GLU A 30 7.23 -3.80 -7.47
N SER A 31 8.06 -2.76 -7.60
CA SER A 31 9.06 -2.61 -8.68
C SER A 31 10.14 -3.71 -8.70
N THR A 32 10.21 -4.50 -7.64
CA THR A 32 11.15 -5.60 -7.49
C THR A 32 10.44 -6.94 -7.37
N GLN A 33 9.13 -7.05 -7.59
CA GLN A 33 8.40 -8.32 -7.51
C GLN A 33 8.50 -8.97 -6.12
N ARG A 34 8.40 -8.18 -5.04
CA ARG A 34 8.30 -8.66 -3.65
C ARG A 34 6.92 -8.31 -3.11
N ALA A 35 6.37 -9.14 -2.24
CA ALA A 35 5.16 -8.80 -1.48
C ALA A 35 5.53 -7.86 -0.33
N CYS A 36 4.82 -6.76 -0.15
CA CYS A 36 5.05 -5.85 0.97
C CYS A 36 3.88 -5.92 1.95
N HIS A 37 4.17 -6.24 3.21
CA HIS A 37 3.21 -6.17 4.30
C HIS A 37 3.46 -4.88 5.08
N ALA A 38 2.64 -3.86 4.80
CA ALA A 38 2.81 -2.52 5.32
C ALA A 38 1.77 -2.18 6.39
N MET A 39 2.17 -1.38 7.37
CA MET A 39 1.28 -0.78 8.36
C MET A 39 1.46 0.74 8.39
N GLU A 40 0.39 1.44 8.70
CA GLU A 40 0.40 2.88 8.94
C GLU A 40 -0.72 3.21 9.93
N LEU A 41 -0.43 4.15 10.84
CA LEU A 41 -1.36 4.55 11.89
C LEU A 41 -2.24 5.72 11.45
N ASP A 42 -1.66 6.67 10.72
CA ASP A 42 -2.39 7.86 10.27
C ASP A 42 -3.26 7.53 9.04
N PRO A 43 -4.60 7.63 9.14
CA PRO A 43 -5.50 7.34 8.02
C PRO A 43 -5.19 8.16 6.76
N ALA A 44 -4.74 9.41 6.90
CA ALA A 44 -4.39 10.23 5.75
C ALA A 44 -3.15 9.69 5.02
N TYR A 45 -2.18 9.14 5.76
CA TYR A 45 -1.02 8.49 5.15
C TYR A 45 -1.36 7.13 4.54
N VAL A 46 -2.33 6.39 5.11
CA VAL A 46 -2.89 5.18 4.46
C VAL A 46 -3.43 5.53 3.07
N ASP A 47 -4.26 6.56 2.95
CA ASP A 47 -4.83 6.99 1.67
C ASP A 47 -3.74 7.41 0.68
N VAL A 48 -2.73 8.18 1.14
CA VAL A 48 -1.59 8.59 0.33
C VAL A 48 -0.79 7.38 -0.18
N ALA A 49 -0.49 6.41 0.69
CA ALA A 49 0.27 5.23 0.33
C ALA A 49 -0.47 4.36 -0.70
N VAL A 50 -1.78 4.15 -0.51
CA VAL A 50 -2.63 3.39 -1.43
C VAL A 50 -2.71 4.08 -2.79
N ARG A 51 -3.08 5.37 -2.85
CA ARG A 51 -3.20 6.10 -4.14
C ARG A 51 -1.87 6.14 -4.90
N ARG A 52 -0.75 6.28 -4.19
CA ARG A 52 0.59 6.24 -4.81
C ARG A 52 0.91 4.87 -5.38
N TRP A 53 0.57 3.78 -4.68
CA TRP A 53 0.75 2.43 -5.21
C TRP A 53 -0.16 2.17 -6.40
N GLU A 54 -1.45 2.54 -6.34
CA GLU A 54 -2.40 2.38 -7.47
C GLU A 54 -1.90 3.10 -8.73
N ALA A 55 -1.44 4.34 -8.59
CA ALA A 55 -0.87 5.12 -9.69
C ALA A 55 0.41 4.51 -10.27
N PHE A 56 1.24 3.86 -9.44
CA PHE A 56 2.47 3.21 -9.87
C PHE A 56 2.20 1.85 -10.53
N ALA A 57 1.34 1.02 -9.94
CA ALA A 57 1.05 -0.33 -10.37
C ALA A 57 0.04 -0.38 -11.53
N GLY A 58 -0.78 0.67 -11.70
CA GLY A 58 -1.90 0.68 -12.64
C GLY A 58 -3.02 -0.27 -12.23
N GLN A 59 -3.12 -0.56 -10.93
CA GLN A 59 -4.09 -1.47 -10.34
C GLN A 59 -4.95 -0.73 -9.31
N SER A 60 -6.11 -1.29 -8.99
CA SER A 60 -6.98 -0.80 -7.92
C SER A 60 -6.76 -1.60 -6.65
N ALA A 61 -6.57 -0.92 -5.53
CA ALA A 61 -6.49 -1.54 -4.22
C ALA A 61 -7.89 -1.97 -3.76
N THR A 62 -7.95 -3.10 -3.06
CA THR A 62 -9.19 -3.65 -2.53
C THR A 62 -9.06 -3.93 -1.05
N LEU A 63 -10.13 -3.70 -0.30
CA LEU A 63 -10.23 -4.14 1.08
C LEU A 63 -10.36 -5.66 1.15
N ASP A 64 -9.47 -6.33 1.87
CA ASP A 64 -9.40 -7.80 1.94
C ASP A 64 -10.71 -8.45 2.44
N ALA A 65 -11.47 -7.75 3.29
CA ALA A 65 -12.69 -8.27 3.89
C ALA A 65 -13.85 -8.45 2.89
N ASP A 66 -13.98 -7.56 1.90
CA ASP A 66 -15.17 -7.47 1.05
C ASP A 66 -14.92 -7.05 -0.41
N GLY A 67 -13.67 -6.74 -0.77
CA GLY A 67 -13.27 -6.43 -2.14
C GLY A 67 -13.53 -5.00 -2.59
N ARG A 68 -14.04 -4.12 -1.72
CA ARG A 68 -14.35 -2.73 -2.10
C ARG A 68 -13.10 -1.90 -2.35
N GLY A 69 -13.20 -0.95 -3.27
CA GLY A 69 -12.12 -0.05 -3.63
C GLY A 69 -11.95 1.12 -2.65
N LEU A 70 -10.80 1.81 -2.71
CA LEU A 70 -10.51 2.95 -1.83
C LEU A 70 -11.58 4.05 -1.96
N ASP A 71 -12.01 4.38 -3.17
CA ASP A 71 -12.99 5.46 -3.39
C ASP A 71 -14.38 5.12 -2.81
N GLU A 72 -14.79 3.85 -2.85
CA GLU A 72 -16.05 3.40 -2.25
C GLU A 72 -16.03 3.52 -0.72
N ILE A 73 -14.92 3.09 -0.11
CA ILE A 73 -14.71 3.18 1.35
C ILE A 73 -14.63 4.65 1.79
N ALA A 74 -13.97 5.50 0.99
CA ALA A 74 -13.89 6.93 1.27
C ALA A 74 -15.28 7.60 1.24
N ALA A 75 -16.13 7.25 0.28
CA ALA A 75 -17.50 7.76 0.19
C ALA A 75 -18.33 7.36 1.41
N GLU A 76 -18.34 6.09 1.81
CA GLU A 76 -19.08 5.60 2.97
C GLU A 76 -18.63 6.28 4.28
N ARG A 77 -17.33 6.49 4.46
CA ARG A 77 -16.78 7.14 5.66
C ARG A 77 -17.14 8.63 5.73
N LEU A 78 -17.23 9.31 4.59
CA LEU A 78 -17.67 10.70 4.53
C LEU A 78 -19.16 10.82 4.87
N GLU A 79 -20.01 9.91 4.36
CA GLU A 79 -21.43 9.87 4.72
C GLU A 79 -21.65 9.60 6.21
N SER A 80 -20.86 8.69 6.80
CA SER A 80 -20.95 8.34 8.22
C SER A 80 -20.48 9.45 9.16
N ALA A 81 -19.72 10.42 8.66
CA ALA A 81 -19.18 11.55 9.42
C ALA A 81 -20.05 12.82 9.34
N ALA A 82 -21.06 12.84 8.46
CA ALA A 82 -21.99 13.95 8.25
C ALA A 82 -23.22 13.86 9.16
#